data_AF-A0A840YD63-F1
#
_entry.id   AF-A0A840YD63-F1
#
_cell.length_a   1.000
_cell.length_b   1.000
_cell.length_c   1.000
_cell.angle_alpha   90.00
_cell.angle_beta   90.00
_cell.angle_gamma   90.00
#
_symmetry.space_group_name_H-M   'P 1'
#
loop_
_entity.id
_entity.type
_entity.pdbx_description
1 polymer ?
#
loop_
_entity_poly.entity_id
_entity_poly.type
_entity_poly.pdbx_seq_one_letter_code
_entity_poly.pdbx_strand_id
1 'polypeptide(L)'
;MANTTLPGIVEPLLQAREALRQQLAVLDRQVRDAARDDAVCRRLMTVPGVGAVVALTFRSSIDDPTRFRSSRSVGAFLGLTPKRYQSGETDRAGAISNTPGT
;
A
#
# COMPACT_ATOMS: atom_id res chain seq x y z
N MET A 1 27.01 42.18 -8.93
CA MET A 1 25.54 42.21 -8.79
C MET A 1 25.07 40.77 -8.64
N ALA A 2 24.45 40.42 -7.52
CA ALA A 2 23.98 39.05 -7.30
C ALA A 2 22.81 38.73 -8.26
N ASN A 3 22.81 37.54 -8.85
CA ASN A 3 21.79 37.10 -9.79
C ASN A 3 20.46 36.81 -9.04
N THR A 4 19.57 37.79 -9.00
CA THR A 4 18.25 37.74 -8.32
C THR A 4 17.21 36.86 -9.02
N THR A 5 17.51 36.39 -10.23
CA THR A 5 16.59 35.59 -11.06
C THR A 5 16.33 34.19 -10.48
N LEU A 6 17.36 33.54 -9.93
CA LEU A 6 17.24 32.19 -9.37
C LEU A 6 16.38 32.15 -8.09
N PRO A 7 16.59 33.04 -7.09
CA PRO A 7 15.70 33.14 -5.94
C PRO A 7 14.23 33.36 -6.32
N GLY A 8 13.96 34.22 -7.30
CA GLY A 8 12.59 34.50 -7.76
C GLY A 8 11.88 33.29 -8.39
N ILE A 9 12.61 32.39 -9.04
CA ILE A 9 12.05 31.16 -9.64
C ILE A 9 11.86 30.05 -8.59
N VAL A 10 12.76 29.96 -7.62
CA VAL A 10 12.75 28.88 -6.62
C VAL A 10 11.72 29.14 -5.52
N GLU A 11 11.46 30.40 -5.17
CA GLU A 11 10.55 30.77 -4.08
C GLU A 11 9.12 30.19 -4.25
N PRO A 12 8.44 30.30 -5.41
CA PRO A 12 7.13 29.66 -5.61
C PRO A 12 7.16 28.14 -5.48
N LEU A 13 8.25 27.48 -5.90
CA LEU A 13 8.40 26.03 -5.78
C LEU A 13 8.57 25.60 -4.32
N LEU A 14 9.27 26.39 -3.50
CA LEU A 14 9.39 26.14 -2.06
C LEU A 14 8.05 26.31 -1.36
N GLN A 15 7.28 27.33 -1.72
CA GLN A 15 5.93 27.56 -1.20
C GLN A 15 4.98 26.41 -1.55
N ALA A 16 4.98 25.96 -2.81
CA ALA A 16 4.18 24.81 -3.24
C ALA A 16 4.59 23.52 -2.51
N ARG A 17 5.89 23.28 -2.37
CA ARG A 17 6.44 22.14 -1.63
C ARG A 17 6.01 22.16 -0.15
N GLU A 18 5.99 23.33 0.47
CA GLU A 18 5.54 23.48 1.86
C GLU A 18 4.04 23.20 2.01
N ALA A 19 3.21 23.79 1.14
CA ALA A 19 1.77 23.53 1.13
C ALA A 19 1.45 22.04 0.96
N LEU A 20 2.14 21.35 0.04
CA LEU A 20 1.97 19.91 -0.17
C LEU A 20 2.38 19.09 1.06
N ARG A 21 3.45 19.47 1.77
CA ARG A 21 3.83 18.78 3.02
C ARG A 21 2.79 18.94 4.11
N GLN A 22 2.21 20.13 4.24
CA GLN A 22 1.18 20.38 5.23
C GLN A 22 -0.06 19.52 4.96
N GLN A 23 -0.51 19.47 3.69
CA GLN A 23 -1.64 18.62 3.31
C GLN A 23 -1.32 17.13 3.48
N LEU A 24 -0.10 16.70 3.15
CA LEU A 24 0.34 15.33 3.38
C LEU A 24 0.27 14.95 4.86
N ALA A 25 0.69 15.85 5.77
CA ALA A 25 0.62 15.60 7.21
C ALA A 25 -0.82 15.50 7.73
N VAL A 26 -1.75 16.27 7.16
CA VAL A 26 -3.19 16.18 7.47
C VAL A 26 -3.74 14.83 7.02
N LEU A 27 -3.49 14.43 5.77
CA LEU A 27 -3.97 13.15 5.22
C LEU A 27 -3.37 11.96 5.96
N ASP A 28 -2.08 12.00 6.27
CA ASP A 28 -1.38 10.98 7.03
C ASP A 28 -1.97 10.81 8.45
N ARG A 29 -2.38 11.91 9.10
CA ARG A 29 -3.13 11.84 10.35
C ARG A 29 -4.48 11.16 10.17
N GLN A 30 -5.25 11.56 9.17
CA GLN A 30 -6.57 10.97 8.87
C GLN A 30 -6.47 9.46 8.60
N VAL A 31 -5.47 9.02 7.84
CA VAL A 31 -5.21 7.59 7.59
C VAL A 31 -4.90 6.86 8.90
N ARG A 32 -4.07 7.43 9.76
CA ARG A 32 -3.76 6.82 11.07
C ARG A 32 -4.99 6.71 11.96
N ASP A 33 -5.83 7.75 12.00
CA ASP A 33 -7.01 7.77 12.85
C ASP A 33 -8.06 6.77 12.33
N ALA A 34 -8.34 6.76 11.03
CA ALA A 34 -9.24 5.76 10.42
C ALA A 34 -8.76 4.31 10.68
N ALA A 35 -7.45 4.07 10.57
CA ALA A 35 -6.88 2.75 10.81
C ALA A 35 -6.81 2.38 12.30
N ARG A 36 -6.81 3.38 13.21
CA ARG A 36 -6.92 3.16 14.66
C ARG A 36 -8.35 2.82 15.06
N ASP A 37 -9.36 3.33 14.38
CA ASP A 37 -10.76 3.06 14.72
C ASP A 37 -11.21 1.66 14.26
N ASP A 38 -10.65 1.13 13.16
CA ASP A 38 -10.92 -0.23 12.68
C ASP A 38 -10.16 -1.30 13.49
N ALA A 39 -10.92 -2.22 14.10
CA ALA A 39 -10.37 -3.29 14.94
C ALA A 39 -9.45 -4.27 14.19
N VAL A 40 -9.70 -4.52 12.91
CA VAL A 40 -8.86 -5.40 12.11
C VAL A 40 -7.63 -4.67 11.60
N CYS A 41 -7.71 -3.39 11.25
CA CYS A 41 -6.53 -2.57 11.00
C CYS A 41 -5.59 -2.57 12.21
N ARG A 42 -6.12 -2.37 13.42
CA ARG A 42 -5.35 -2.48 14.68
C ARG A 42 -4.68 -3.85 14.81
N ARG A 43 -5.41 -4.93 14.49
CA ARG A 43 -4.86 -6.30 14.55
C ARG A 43 -3.74 -6.51 13.53
N LEU A 44 -3.91 -6.04 12.29
CA LEU A 44 -2.91 -6.14 11.23
C LEU A 44 -1.62 -5.40 11.59
N MET A 45 -1.73 -4.21 12.21
CA MET A 45 -0.57 -3.43 12.64
C MET A 45 0.23 -4.04 13.80
N THR A 46 -0.24 -5.13 14.41
CA THR A 46 0.59 -5.91 15.36
C THR A 46 1.67 -6.73 14.67
N VAL A 47 1.59 -6.89 13.35
CA VAL A 47 2.61 -7.58 12.56
C VAL A 47 3.79 -6.63 12.29
N PRO A 48 5.04 -7.06 12.52
CA PRO A 48 6.22 -6.25 12.20
C PRO A 48 6.21 -5.78 10.74
N GLY A 49 6.42 -4.48 10.52
CA GLY A 49 6.43 -3.87 9.19
C GLY A 49 5.05 -3.49 8.63
N VAL A 50 3.95 -3.76 9.34
CA VAL A 50 2.60 -3.36 8.92
C VAL A 50 2.18 -2.09 9.64
N GLY A 51 2.09 -0.97 8.91
CA GLY A 51 1.61 0.32 9.40
C GLY A 51 0.19 0.66 8.94
N ALA A 52 -0.31 1.84 9.35
CA ALA A 52 -1.68 2.29 9.08
C ALA A 52 -2.06 2.25 7.60
N VAL A 53 -1.18 2.74 6.72
CA VAL A 53 -1.40 2.73 5.27
C VAL A 53 -1.56 1.31 4.74
N VAL A 54 -0.66 0.40 5.12
CA VAL A 54 -0.67 -1.00 4.65
C VAL A 54 -1.91 -1.74 5.16
N ALA A 55 -2.20 -1.58 6.46
CA ALA A 55 -3.36 -2.20 7.08
C ALA A 55 -4.66 -1.72 6.45
N LEU A 56 -4.84 -0.41 6.30
CA LEU A 56 -6.03 0.18 5.70
C LEU A 56 -6.18 -0.22 4.24
N THR A 57 -5.10 -0.20 3.46
CA THR A 57 -5.11 -0.64 2.06
C THR A 57 -5.53 -2.10 1.94
N PHE A 58 -4.99 -2.98 2.79
CA PHE A 58 -5.38 -4.38 2.82
C PHE A 58 -6.86 -4.54 3.16
N ARG A 59 -7.36 -3.82 4.18
CA ARG A 59 -8.77 -3.85 4.57
C ARG A 59 -9.69 -3.34 3.48
N SER A 60 -9.40 -2.19 2.88
CA SER A 60 -10.15 -1.64 1.75
C SER A 60 -10.10 -2.56 0.53
N SER A 61 -8.99 -3.25 0.28
CA SER A 61 -8.89 -4.18 -0.86
C SER A 61 -9.75 -5.43 -0.66
N ILE A 62 -9.93 -5.88 0.58
CA ILE A 62 -10.72 -7.06 0.93
C ILE A 62 -12.20 -6.74 1.05
N ASP A 63 -12.57 -5.53 1.46
CA ASP A 63 -13.93 -4.99 1.62
C ASP A 63 -14.92 -5.98 2.28
N ASP A 64 -15.45 -6.95 1.52
CA ASP A 64 -16.15 -8.13 2.01
C ASP A 64 -15.24 -9.40 2.09
N PRO A 65 -14.83 -9.86 3.29
CA PRO A 65 -14.05 -11.08 3.44
C PRO A 65 -14.82 -12.37 3.10
N THR A 66 -16.16 -12.36 3.07
CA THR A 66 -16.97 -13.55 2.77
C THR A 66 -16.92 -13.94 1.30
N ARG A 67 -16.46 -13.03 0.42
CA ARG A 67 -16.21 -13.31 -1.00
C ARG A 67 -15.12 -14.37 -1.22
N PHE A 68 -14.29 -14.64 -0.21
CA PHE A 68 -13.19 -15.59 -0.30
C PHE A 68 -13.57 -16.94 0.31
N ARG A 69 -13.57 -18.00 -0.51
CA ARG A 69 -13.79 -19.38 -0.04
C ARG A 69 -12.70 -19.89 0.90
N SER A 70 -11.49 -19.31 0.84
CA SER A 70 -10.40 -19.64 1.76
C SER A 70 -9.39 -18.50 1.88
N SER A 71 -8.67 -18.41 3.01
CA SER A 71 -7.61 -17.41 3.22
C SER A 71 -6.47 -17.48 2.19
N ARG A 72 -6.21 -18.67 1.60
CA ARG A 72 -5.21 -18.85 0.54
C ARG A 72 -5.57 -18.08 -0.74
N SER A 73 -6.88 -17.91 -1.01
CA SER A 73 -7.34 -17.15 -2.18
C SER A 73 -7.14 -15.64 -2.05
N VAL A 74 -6.96 -15.12 -0.82
CA VAL A 74 -6.65 -13.71 -0.57
C VAL A 74 -5.25 -13.38 -1.10
N GLY A 75 -4.27 -14.26 -0.88
CA GLY A 75 -2.92 -14.09 -1.41
C GLY A 75 -2.90 -14.06 -2.94
N ALA A 76 -3.72 -14.87 -3.60
CA ALA A 76 -3.83 -14.86 -5.06
C ALA A 76 -4.50 -13.57 -5.58
N PHE A 77 -5.56 -13.11 -4.91
CA PHE A 77 -6.24 -11.86 -5.22
C PHE A 77 -5.32 -10.63 -5.09
N LEU A 78 -4.40 -10.65 -4.13
CA LEU A 78 -3.43 -9.59 -3.91
C LEU A 78 -2.14 -9.76 -4.72
N GLY A 79 -2.02 -10.79 -5.56
CA GLY A 79 -0.80 -11.08 -6.33
C GLY A 79 0.40 -11.54 -5.49
N LEU A 80 0.16 -12.00 -4.27
CA LEU A 80 1.15 -12.42 -3.27
C LEU A 80 1.44 -13.94 -3.31
N THR A 81 0.84 -14.68 -4.24
CA THR A 81 1.08 -16.13 -4.37
C THR A 81 2.11 -16.42 -5.47
N PRO A 82 3.15 -17.24 -5.22
CA PRO A 82 4.05 -17.71 -6.26
C PRO A 82 3.35 -18.55 -7.32
N LYS A 83 3.75 -18.35 -8.59
CA LYS A 83 3.22 -19.11 -9.73
C LYS A 83 3.55 -20.58 -9.55
N ARG A 84 2.54 -21.45 -9.51
CA ARG A 84 2.74 -22.88 -9.77
C ARG A 84 2.52 -23.14 -11.25
N TYR A 85 3.59 -23.43 -11.98
CA TYR A 85 3.50 -24.13 -13.26
C TYR A 85 3.47 -25.62 -12.96
N GLN A 86 2.32 -26.26 -13.14
CA GLN A 86 2.21 -27.72 -13.06
C GLN A 86 2.15 -28.27 -14.48
N SER A 87 3.31 -28.57 -15.07
CA SER A 87 3.41 -29.39 -16.29
C SER A 87 3.90 -30.78 -15.90
N GLY A 88 2.94 -31.70 -15.70
CA GLY A 88 3.09 -33.15 -15.86
C GLY A 88 4.01 -33.94 -14.93
N GLU A 89 5.23 -33.48 -14.60
CA GLU A 89 6.24 -34.40 -14.04
C GLU A 89 7.32 -33.75 -13.15
N THR A 90 7.27 -32.44 -12.87
CA THR A 90 8.26 -31.81 -11.97
C THR A 90 7.65 -30.62 -11.22
N ASP A 91 7.63 -30.69 -9.88
CA ASP A 91 7.23 -29.60 -9.00
C ASP A 91 8.44 -28.72 -8.67
N ARG A 92 8.43 -27.46 -9.13
CA ARG A 92 9.40 -26.44 -8.75
C ARG A 92 8.65 -25.18 -8.36
N ALA A 93 8.80 -24.77 -7.10
CA ALA A 93 8.26 -23.50 -6.60
C ALA A 93 9.00 -22.32 -7.26
N GLY A 94 8.31 -21.60 -8.15
CA GLY A 94 8.81 -20.37 -8.77
C GLY A 94 8.62 -19.13 -7.89
N ALA A 95 9.14 -17.99 -8.35
CA ALA A 95 8.98 -16.69 -7.69
C ALA A 95 7.52 -16.17 -7.70
N ILE A 96 7.24 -15.22 -6.82
CA ILE A 96 5.96 -14.49 -6.72
C ILE A 96 5.64 -13.85 -8.08
N SER A 97 4.57 -14.29 -8.73
CA SER A 97 4.20 -13.80 -10.07
C SER A 97 3.01 -12.86 -10.00
N ASN A 98 3.17 -11.67 -10.56
CA ASN A 98 2.15 -10.64 -10.69
C ASN A 98 1.30 -10.85 -11.96
N THR A 99 0.54 -11.95 -12.03
CA THR A 99 -0.43 -12.17 -13.12
C THR A 99 -1.63 -12.96 -12.61
N PRO A 100 -2.87 -12.44 -12.75
CA PRO A 100 -4.08 -13.22 -12.46
C PRO A 100 -4.21 -14.34 -13.50
N GLY A 101 -4.34 -15.59 -13.04
CA GLY A 101 -4.62 -16.74 -13.89
C GLY A 101 -6.12 -16.82 -14.21
N THR A 102 -6.43 -16.87 -15.50
CA THR A 102 -7.72 -17.28 -16.07
C THR A 102 -8.01 -18.75 -15.78
#